data_AF-A0AAN8IIC3-F1
#
_entry.id   AF-A0AAN8IIC3-F1
#
_cell.length_a   1.000
_cell.length_b   1.000
_cell.length_c   1.000
_cell.angle_alpha   90.00
_cell.angle_beta   90.00
_cell.angle_gamma   90.00
#
_symmetry.space_group_name_H-M   'P 1'
#
loop_
_entity.id
_entity.type
_entity.pdbx_description
1 polymer ?
#
loop_
_entity_poly.entity_id
_entity_poly.type
_entity_poly.pdbx_seq_one_letter_code
_entity_poly.pdbx_strand_id
1 'polypeptide(L)'
;EWVIAPEGYSTNFCAGACSSDSPMHSKMNATNHAIVQTLVHLVDPKRAEEAKCAPVQLSPTKILFIDNHGNVVMRRYQDMTVQECGCL
;
A
#
# COMPACT_ATOMS: atom_id res chain seq x y z
N GLU A 1 6.34 -9.09 25.24
CA GLU A 1 7.01 -8.69 23.99
C GLU A 1 7.53 -9.96 23.32
N TRP A 2 7.12 -10.25 22.08
CA TRP A 2 7.42 -11.55 21.42
C TRP A 2 8.38 -11.39 20.23
N VAL A 3 8.43 -10.21 19.62
CA VAL A 3 9.42 -9.84 18.59
C VAL A 3 10.73 -9.48 19.26
N ILE A 4 11.83 -10.07 18.78
CA ILE A 4 13.19 -9.79 19.23
C ILE A 4 13.85 -8.75 18.32
N ALA A 5 13.66 -8.87 16.99
CA ALA A 5 14.21 -7.93 16.02
C ALA A 5 13.40 -7.90 14.71
N PRO A 6 13.36 -6.74 14.00
CA PRO A 6 13.85 -5.45 14.45
C PRO A 6 12.93 -4.82 15.52
N GLU A 7 13.47 -3.95 16.39
CA GLU A 7 12.67 -3.18 17.36
C GLU A 7 11.71 -2.19 16.66
N GLY A 8 12.08 -1.77 15.45
CA GLY A 8 11.25 -0.96 14.56
C GLY A 8 11.83 -0.96 13.15
N TYR A 9 10.98 -0.68 12.15
CA TYR A 9 11.40 -0.52 10.76
C TYR A 9 10.45 0.44 10.03
N SER A 10 10.91 1.05 8.94
CA SER A 10 10.03 1.89 8.12
C SER A 10 9.11 0.99 7.28
N THR A 11 7.81 1.08 7.54
CA THR A 11 6.79 0.42 6.70
C THR A 11 6.46 1.25 5.47
N ASN A 12 6.75 2.55 5.51
CA ASN A 12 6.18 3.56 4.62
C ASN A 12 4.62 3.49 4.60
N PHE A 13 3.98 4.42 3.90
CA PHE A 13 2.52 4.38 3.70
C PHE A 13 2.14 5.19 2.45
N CYS A 14 0.99 4.85 1.87
CA CYS A 14 0.41 5.58 0.76
C CYS A 14 -0.63 6.58 1.30
N ALA A 15 -0.50 7.83 0.89
CA ALA A 15 -1.44 8.89 1.21
C ALA A 15 -1.47 9.92 0.07
N GLY A 16 -2.62 10.55 -0.12
CA GLY A 16 -2.86 11.53 -1.18
C GLY A 16 -4.14 11.25 -1.95
N ALA A 17 -4.60 12.25 -2.70
CA ALA A 17 -5.74 12.15 -3.61
C ALA A 17 -5.30 11.62 -4.98
N CYS A 18 -6.22 10.94 -5.68
CA CYS A 18 -6.03 10.37 -7.01
C CYS A 18 -6.78 11.17 -8.09
N SER A 19 -7.14 12.42 -7.79
CA SER A 19 -8.03 13.23 -8.60
C SER A 19 -7.35 13.70 -9.89
N SER A 20 -8.15 14.07 -10.88
CA SER A 20 -7.66 14.61 -12.16
C SER A 20 -6.79 15.86 -12.02
N ASP A 21 -6.92 16.57 -10.90
CA ASP A 21 -6.19 17.80 -10.61
C ASP A 21 -4.82 17.53 -9.98
N SER A 22 -4.55 16.27 -9.62
CA SER A 22 -3.26 15.86 -9.10
C SER A 22 -2.24 15.80 -10.24
N PRO A 23 -1.14 16.58 -10.21
CA PRO A 23 -0.07 16.50 -11.20
C PRO A 23 0.64 15.13 -11.22
N MET A 24 0.29 14.23 -10.30
CA MET A 24 0.77 12.84 -10.25
C MET A 24 -0.08 11.86 -11.08
N HIS A 25 -1.22 12.25 -11.64
CA HIS A 25 -2.09 11.34 -12.41
C HIS A 25 -1.40 10.74 -13.65
N SER A 26 -0.39 11.41 -14.22
CA SER A 26 0.43 10.88 -15.32
C SER A 26 1.62 10.01 -14.87
N LYS A 27 1.93 10.01 -13.56
CA LYS A 27 3.10 9.31 -12.98
C LYS A 27 2.73 8.20 -12.00
N MET A 28 1.47 8.09 -11.57
CA MET A 28 1.00 7.03 -10.68
C MET A 28 0.55 5.82 -11.49
N ASN A 29 1.01 4.63 -11.11
CA ASN A 29 0.51 3.38 -11.66
C ASN A 29 -0.98 3.25 -11.34
N ALA A 30 -1.82 3.24 -12.36
CA ALA A 30 -3.26 3.10 -12.22
C ALA A 30 -3.76 1.93 -13.06
N THR A 31 -4.73 1.19 -12.53
CA THR A 31 -5.40 0.15 -13.31
C THR A 31 -6.39 0.78 -14.29
N ASN A 32 -6.75 0.05 -15.35
CA ASN A 32 -7.83 0.49 -16.25
C ASN A 32 -9.13 0.77 -15.48
N HIS A 33 -9.42 -0.02 -14.43
CA HIS A 33 -10.58 0.22 -13.57
C HIS A 33 -10.48 1.56 -12.85
N ALA A 34 -9.35 1.87 -12.22
CA ALA A 34 -9.12 3.14 -11.54
C ALA A 34 -9.25 4.34 -12.49
N ILE A 35 -8.72 4.22 -13.72
CA ILE A 35 -8.86 5.26 -14.75
C ILE A 35 -10.34 5.48 -15.10
N VAL A 36 -11.08 4.42 -15.40
CA VAL A 36 -12.52 4.52 -15.72
C VAL A 36 -13.32 5.03 -14.54
N GLN A 37 -13.02 4.58 -13.32
CA GLN A 37 -13.67 5.03 -12.10
C GLN A 37 -13.47 6.53 -11.87
N THR A 38 -12.23 7.02 -12.01
CA THR A 38 -11.94 8.47 -11.94
C THR A 38 -12.69 9.23 -13.04
N LEU A 39 -12.73 8.73 -14.27
CA LEU A 39 -13.49 9.37 -15.37
C LEU A 39 -15.00 9.42 -15.07
N VAL A 40 -15.59 8.35 -14.54
CA VAL A 40 -17.00 8.33 -14.15
C VAL A 40 -17.26 9.31 -13.00
N HIS A 41 -16.37 9.35 -12.01
CA HIS A 41 -16.45 10.30 -10.90
C HIS A 41 -16.43 11.76 -11.36
N LEU A 42 -15.62 12.10 -12.37
CA LEU A 42 -15.57 13.46 -12.93
C LEU A 42 -16.87 13.89 -13.62
N VAL A 43 -17.58 12.94 -14.24
CA VAL A 43 -18.85 13.21 -14.95
C VAL A 43 -20.04 13.17 -14.00
N ASP A 44 -20.07 12.20 -13.08
CA ASP A 44 -21.13 12.03 -12.08
C ASP A 44 -20.54 11.47 -10.77
N PRO A 45 -20.18 12.36 -9.81
CA PRO A 45 -19.61 11.96 -8.53
C PRO A 45 -20.54 11.08 -7.67
N LYS A 46 -21.85 11.05 -7.96
CA LYS A 46 -22.80 10.20 -7.21
C LYS A 46 -22.79 8.76 -7.69
N ARG A 47 -22.27 8.51 -8.90
CA ARG A 47 -22.28 7.19 -9.55
C ARG A 47 -21.04 6.37 -9.23
N ALA A 48 -19.91 7.02 -9.01
CA ALA A 48 -18.67 6.38 -8.59
C ALA A 48 -17.89 7.30 -7.65
N GLU A 49 -17.20 6.71 -6.67
CA GLU A 49 -16.20 7.43 -5.90
C GLU A 49 -14.90 7.59 -6.70
N GLU A 50 -14.10 8.58 -6.33
CA GLU A 50 -12.72 8.71 -6.82
C GLU A 50 -11.89 7.47 -6.45
N ALA A 51 -10.99 7.06 -7.35
CA ALA A 51 -9.98 6.03 -7.06
C ALA A 51 -9.19 6.40 -5.79
N LYS A 52 -8.65 5.41 -5.07
CA LYS A 52 -7.93 5.65 -3.81
C LYS A 52 -6.44 5.34 -3.96
N CYS A 53 -5.62 6.10 -3.26
CA CYS A 53 -4.18 5.87 -3.19
C CYS A 53 -3.91 4.64 -2.31
N ALA A 54 -3.26 3.63 -2.87
CA ALA A 54 -2.98 2.36 -2.19
C ALA A 54 -1.62 1.78 -2.62
N PRO A 55 -1.01 0.91 -1.79
CA PRO A 55 0.22 0.21 -2.17
C PRO A 55 -0.01 -0.69 -3.40
N VAL A 56 0.87 -0.57 -4.41
CA VAL A 56 0.87 -1.43 -5.60
C VAL A 56 2.07 -2.38 -5.61
N GLN A 57 3.14 -2.03 -4.89
CA GLN A 57 4.28 -2.90 -4.69
C GLN A 57 4.71 -2.85 -3.23
N LEU A 58 4.84 -4.04 -2.62
CA LEU A 58 5.34 -4.20 -1.26
C LEU A 58 6.54 -5.13 -1.25
N SER A 59 7.41 -4.95 -0.25
CA SER A 59 8.58 -5.80 -0.03
C SER A 59 8.46 -6.56 1.30
N PRO A 60 9.10 -7.74 1.37
CA PRO A 60 9.13 -8.54 2.60
C PRO A 60 10.16 -8.05 3.62
N THR A 61 9.86 -8.27 4.90
CA THR A 61 10.76 -7.97 6.03
C THR A 61 11.01 -9.25 6.85
N LYS A 62 12.25 -9.42 7.33
CA LYS A 62 12.61 -10.52 8.24
C LYS A 62 12.31 -10.11 9.67
N ILE A 63 11.60 -10.96 10.39
CA ILE A 63 11.29 -10.77 11.81
C ILE A 63 11.86 -11.97 12.57
N LEU A 64 12.62 -11.66 13.62
CA LEU A 64 13.12 -12.59 14.62
C LEU A 64 12.19 -12.51 15.82
N PHE A 65 11.61 -13.63 16.23
CA PHE A 65 10.63 -13.65 17.32
C PHE A 65 10.64 -14.99 18.08
N ILE A 66 10.02 -15.00 19.26
CA ILE A 66 9.80 -16.21 20.05
C ILE A 66 8.42 -16.78 19.66
N ASP A 67 8.39 -18.03 19.17
CA ASP A 67 7.15 -18.71 18.82
C ASP A 67 6.37 -19.22 20.05
N ASN A 68 5.20 -19.79 19.84
CA ASN A 68 4.34 -20.30 20.92
C ASN A 68 4.96 -21.46 21.72
N HIS A 69 6.04 -22.07 21.23
CA HIS A 69 6.76 -23.15 21.90
C HIS A 69 8.03 -22.65 22.61
N GLY A 70 8.27 -21.34 22.61
CA GLY A 70 9.48 -20.74 23.19
C GLY A 70 10.71 -20.80 22.29
N ASN A 71 10.58 -21.19 21.02
CA ASN A 71 11.70 -21.26 20.10
C ASN A 71 11.99 -19.89 19.48
N VAL A 72 13.27 -19.58 19.29
CA VAL A 72 13.71 -18.40 18.53
C VAL A 72 13.61 -18.72 17.03
N VAL A 73 12.71 -18.03 16.34
CA VAL A 73 12.42 -18.26 14.92
C VAL A 73 12.65 -16.97 14.13
N MET A 74 13.37 -17.10 13.00
CA MET A 74 13.46 -16.04 12.00
C MET A 74 12.53 -16.37 10.82
N ARG A 75 11.59 -15.48 10.51
CA ARG A 75 10.68 -15.64 9.37
C ARG A 75 10.70 -14.40 8.49
N ARG A 76 10.61 -14.63 7.17
CA ARG A 76 10.40 -13.59 6.17
C ARG A 76 8.90 -13.40 5.95
N TYR A 77 8.34 -12.29 6.42
CA TYR A 77 6.95 -11.91 6.19
C TYR A 77 6.85 -11.10 4.90
N GLN A 78 5.91 -11.46 4.03
CA GLN A 78 5.64 -10.72 2.79
C GLN A 78 4.79 -9.47 3.08
N ASP A 79 4.79 -8.54 2.14
CA ASP A 79 3.91 -7.37 2.15
C ASP A 79 4.04 -6.47 3.38
N MET A 80 5.27 -6.28 3.87
CA MET A 80 5.55 -5.58 5.14
C MET A 80 5.95 -4.12 4.95
N THR A 81 6.57 -3.75 3.82
CA THR A 81 7.03 -2.38 3.55
C THR A 81 6.59 -1.92 2.16
N VAL A 82 5.89 -0.81 2.09
CA VAL A 82 5.46 -0.18 0.82
C VAL A 82 6.68 0.30 0.05
N GLN A 83 6.78 -0.13 -1.22
CA GLN A 83 7.79 0.31 -2.18
C GLN A 83 7.22 1.32 -3.17
N GLU A 84 5.96 1.11 -3.58
CA GLU A 84 5.32 1.94 -4.59
C GLU A 84 3.82 2.09 -4.28
N CYS A 85 3.31 3.30 -4.54
CA CYS A 85 1.89 3.65 -4.42
C CYS A 85 1.29 3.88 -5.81
N GLY A 86 0.02 3.55 -5.95
CA GLY A 86 -0.76 3.80 -7.16
C GLY A 86 -2.21 4.13 -6.84
N CYS A 87 -2.99 4.40 -7.88
CA CYS A 87 -4.41 4.67 -7.77
C CYS A 87 -5.20 3.43 -8.21
N LEU A 88 -6.02 2.91 -7.29
CA LEU A 88 -6.84 1.71 -7.47
C LEU A 88 -8.33 2.03 -7.38
#